data_AF-A0A5J6PXQ6-F1
#
_entry.id   AF-A0A5J6PXQ6-F1
#
_cell.length_a   1.000
_cell.length_b   1.000
_cell.length_c   1.000
_cell.angle_alpha   90.00
_cell.angle_beta   90.00
_cell.angle_gamma   90.00
#
_symmetry.space_group_name_H-M   'P 1'
#
loop_
_entity.id
_entity.type
_entity.pdbx_description
1 polymer ?
#
loop_
_entity_poly.entity_id
_entity_poly.type
_entity_poly.pdbx_seq_one_letter_code
_entity_poly.pdbx_strand_id
1 'polypeptide(L)'
;MAGGFTLVELLITVAILGVVSAVAIPSYLGVVDRTDRKAKVAEVIGLAKECAAANAGGSDGPGIVISDPRTGRPVICGGDPRRRWRKNIKSQKFAKRGPVDCLGQNFANAGSVWVRVEDDGRMRCIRRN
;
A
#
# COMPACT_ATOMS: atom_id res chain seq x y z
N MET A 1 -28.27 23.16 38.45
CA MET A 1 -29.46 22.75 37.68
C MET A 1 -28.98 21.87 36.55
N ALA A 2 -29.12 20.55 36.68
CA ALA A 2 -28.68 19.62 35.66
C ALA A 2 -29.65 19.68 34.47
N GLY A 3 -29.25 20.38 33.40
CA GLY A 3 -29.95 20.33 32.12
C GLY A 3 -29.81 18.93 31.54
N GLY A 4 -30.83 18.10 31.72
CA GLY A 4 -30.89 16.75 31.19
C GLY A 4 -31.47 16.76 29.77
N PHE A 5 -30.83 16.00 28.87
CA PHE A 5 -31.32 15.71 27.53
C PHE A 5 -32.74 15.12 27.60
N THR A 6 -33.66 15.57 26.76
CA THR A 6 -35.03 15.02 26.76
C THR A 6 -35.11 13.71 25.98
N LEU A 7 -36.06 12.83 26.33
CA LEU A 7 -36.30 11.57 25.58
C LEU A 7 -36.62 11.83 24.11
N VAL A 8 -37.37 12.91 23.83
CA VAL A 8 -37.70 13.29 22.46
C VAL A 8 -36.48 13.77 21.67
N GLU A 9 -35.54 14.44 22.33
CA GLU A 9 -34.31 14.94 21.71
C GLU A 9 -33.37 13.79 21.34
N LEU A 10 -33.22 12.78 22.20
CA LEU A 10 -32.50 11.55 21.83
C LEU A 10 -33.19 10.81 20.69
N LEU A 11 -34.53 10.72 20.70
CA LEU A 11 -35.29 10.02 19.66
C LEU A 11 -35.12 10.66 18.28
N ILE A 12 -35.20 11.99 18.20
CA ILE A 12 -34.97 12.72 16.94
C ILE A 12 -33.51 12.57 16.49
N THR A 13 -32.56 12.61 17.42
CA THR A 13 -31.13 12.49 17.09
C THR A 13 -30.81 11.13 16.48
N VAL A 14 -31.26 10.02 17.09
CA VAL A 14 -31.01 8.68 16.54
C VAL A 14 -31.78 8.45 15.22
N ALA A 15 -32.95 9.06 15.06
CA ALA A 15 -33.69 9.02 13.81
C ALA A 15 -32.91 9.69 12.67
N ILE A 16 -32.36 10.89 12.89
CA ILE A 16 -31.53 11.60 11.90
C ILE A 16 -30.23 10.84 11.63
N LEU A 17 -29.54 10.37 12.67
CA LEU A 17 -28.31 9.59 12.54
C LEU A 17 -28.53 8.30 11.73
N GLY A 18 -29.68 7.65 11.87
CA GLY A 18 -30.04 6.47 11.07
C GLY A 18 -30.07 6.77 9.58
N VAL A 19 -30.72 7.88 9.18
CA VAL A 19 -30.81 8.31 7.78
C VAL A 19 -29.44 8.66 7.20
N VAL A 20 -28.63 9.44 7.94
CA VAL A 20 -27.29 9.84 7.49
C VAL A 20 -26.35 8.64 7.38
N SER A 21 -26.39 7.72 8.36
CA SER A 21 -25.50 6.55 8.40
C SER A 21 -25.72 5.62 7.20
N ALA A 22 -26.95 5.48 6.73
CA ALA A 22 -27.29 4.63 5.59
C ALA A 22 -26.53 5.02 4.30
N VAL A 23 -26.31 6.31 4.06
CA VAL A 23 -25.56 6.80 2.90
C VAL A 23 -24.07 7.00 3.18
N ALA A 24 -23.71 7.37 4.41
CA ALA A 24 -22.34 7.70 4.79
C ALA A 24 -21.45 6.45 4.90
N ILE A 25 -21.93 5.39 5.53
CA ILE A 25 -21.16 4.17 5.79
C ILE A 25 -20.62 3.51 4.50
N PRO A 26 -21.45 3.21 3.47
CA PRO A 26 -20.94 2.55 2.26
C PRO A 26 -19.92 3.40 1.52
N SER A 27 -20.10 4.73 1.49
CA SER A 27 -19.14 5.66 0.89
C SER A 27 -17.79 5.64 1.62
N TYR A 28 -17.83 5.69 2.95
CA TYR A 28 -16.62 5.67 3.78
C TYR A 28 -15.83 4.36 3.66
N LEU A 29 -16.51 3.20 3.68
CA LEU A 29 -15.86 1.90 3.48
C LEU A 29 -15.10 1.82 2.15
N GLY A 30 -15.67 2.39 1.07
CA GLY A 30 -14.99 2.46 -0.22
C GLY A 30 -13.73 3.35 -0.21
N VAL A 31 -13.70 4.41 0.60
CA VAL A 31 -12.50 5.24 0.80
C VAL A 31 -11.43 4.46 1.57
N VAL A 32 -11.80 3.80 2.66
CA VAL A 32 -10.87 2.99 3.47
C VAL A 32 -10.20 1.92 2.61
N ASP A 33 -10.95 1.19 1.78
CA ASP A 33 -10.41 0.19 0.86
C ASP A 33 -9.46 0.80 -0.19
N ARG A 34 -9.74 2.00 -0.69
CA ARG A 34 -8.82 2.73 -1.61
C ARG A 34 -7.54 3.15 -0.89
N THR A 35 -7.64 3.64 0.34
CA THR A 35 -6.50 4.07 1.14
C THR A 35 -5.61 2.90 1.54
N ASP A 36 -6.18 1.75 1.92
CA ASP A 36 -5.45 0.51 2.20
C ASP A 36 -4.54 0.11 1.02
N ARG A 37 -5.10 0.09 -0.19
CA ARG A 37 -4.35 -0.20 -1.42
C ARG A 37 -3.24 0.79 -1.65
N LYS A 38 -3.54 2.09 -1.57
CA LYS A 38 -2.55 3.15 -1.78
C LYS A 38 -1.40 3.07 -0.77
N ALA A 39 -1.69 2.83 0.50
CA ALA A 39 -0.67 2.70 1.54
C ALA A 39 0.28 1.52 1.27
N LYS A 40 -0.28 0.35 0.96
CA LYS A 40 0.50 -0.87 0.63
C LYS A 40 1.33 -0.72 -0.64
N VAL A 41 0.86 0.06 -1.61
CA VAL A 41 1.64 0.38 -2.82
C VAL A 41 2.74 1.40 -2.52
N ALA A 42 2.45 2.43 -1.73
CA ALA A 42 3.45 3.42 -1.34
C ALA A 42 4.58 2.80 -0.52
N GLU A 43 4.26 1.90 0.40
CA GLU A 43 5.23 1.12 1.18
C GLU A 43 6.21 0.37 0.28
N VAL A 44 5.70 -0.46 -0.65
CA VAL A 44 6.57 -1.25 -1.53
C VAL A 44 7.36 -0.38 -2.51
N ILE A 45 6.81 0.77 -2.95
CA ILE A 45 7.54 1.73 -3.79
C ILE A 45 8.68 2.38 -3.00
N GLY A 46 8.47 2.74 -1.73
CA GLY A 46 9.51 3.26 -0.85
C GLY A 46 10.67 2.29 -0.71
N LEU A 47 10.37 1.04 -0.35
CA LEU A 47 11.37 -0.02 -0.23
C LEU A 47 12.07 -0.33 -1.57
N ALA A 48 11.35 -0.27 -2.68
CA ALA A 48 11.92 -0.44 -4.01
C ALA A 48 12.86 0.69 -4.41
N LYS A 49 12.57 1.94 -3.99
CA LYS A 49 13.46 3.09 -4.20
C LYS A 49 14.76 2.94 -3.42
N GLU A 50 14.68 2.48 -2.17
CA GLU A 50 15.88 2.18 -1.37
C GLU A 50 16.73 1.10 -2.05
N CYS A 51 16.09 0.02 -2.50
CA CYS A 51 16.75 -1.06 -3.24
C CYS A 51 17.37 -0.57 -4.56
N ALA A 52 16.67 0.28 -5.31
CA ALA A 52 17.16 0.87 -6.56
C ALA A 52 18.37 1.78 -6.32
N ALA A 53 18.35 2.57 -5.25
CA ALA A 53 19.48 3.42 -4.87
C ALA A 53 20.71 2.58 -4.48
N ALA A 54 20.53 1.48 -3.75
CA ALA A 54 21.62 0.56 -3.42
C ALA A 54 22.19 -0.13 -4.67
N ASN A 55 21.33 -0.50 -5.63
CA ASN A 55 21.77 -1.09 -6.90
C ASN A 55 22.57 -0.10 -7.77
N ALA A 56 22.27 1.20 -7.70
CA ALA A 56 23.02 2.23 -8.44
C ALA A 56 24.49 2.34 -7.97
N GLY A 57 24.79 1.93 -6.74
CA GLY A 57 26.17 1.82 -6.23
C GLY A 57 26.95 0.63 -6.80
N GLY A 58 26.30 -0.27 -7.56
CA GLY A 58 26.94 -1.43 -8.17
C GLY A 58 27.53 -2.41 -7.15
N SER A 59 28.60 -3.11 -7.56
CA SER A 59 29.32 -4.08 -6.73
C SER A 59 30.13 -3.46 -5.60
N ASP A 60 30.48 -2.18 -5.71
CA ASP A 60 31.30 -1.46 -4.74
C ASP A 60 30.45 -0.59 -3.79
N GLY A 61 29.13 -0.57 -3.99
CA GLY A 61 28.18 0.19 -3.19
C GLY A 61 27.78 -0.51 -1.90
N PRO A 62 27.17 0.21 -0.94
CA PRO A 62 26.64 -0.39 0.28
C PRO A 62 25.49 -1.35 -0.05
N GLY A 63 25.60 -2.58 0.45
CA GLY A 63 24.49 -3.54 0.43
C GLY A 63 23.50 -3.25 1.54
N ILE A 64 22.23 -3.14 1.18
CA ILE A 64 21.12 -2.98 2.13
C ILE A 64 20.28 -4.25 2.18
N VAL A 65 19.66 -4.48 3.33
CA VAL A 65 18.67 -5.53 3.52
C VAL A 65 17.34 -4.88 3.84
N ILE A 66 16.36 -5.07 2.96
CA ILE A 66 14.97 -4.67 3.18
C ILE A 66 14.13 -5.91 3.45
N SER A 67 12.98 -5.74 4.11
CA SER A 67 12.04 -6.83 4.35
C SER A 67 10.93 -6.80 3.30
N ASP A 68 10.68 -7.92 2.61
CA ASP A 68 9.54 -8.04 1.70
C ASP A 68 8.22 -7.90 2.49
N PRO A 69 7.37 -6.88 2.21
CA PRO A 69 6.16 -6.62 2.99
C PRO A 69 5.18 -7.78 3.08
N ARG A 70 5.20 -8.69 2.10
CA ARG A 70 4.26 -9.82 2.04
C ARG A 70 4.73 -11.03 2.82
N THR A 71 6.04 -11.26 2.86
CA THR A 71 6.62 -12.51 3.38
C THR A 71 7.53 -12.30 4.58
N GLY A 72 7.91 -11.05 4.88
CA GLY A 72 8.92 -10.72 5.89
C GLY A 72 10.32 -11.22 5.54
N ARG A 73 10.53 -11.76 4.33
CA ARG A 73 11.81 -12.32 3.93
C ARG A 73 12.81 -11.21 3.61
N PRO A 74 14.08 -11.38 3.97
CA PRO A 74 15.11 -10.41 3.61
C PRO A 74 15.31 -10.37 2.09
N VAL A 75 15.35 -9.16 1.55
CA VAL A 75 15.72 -8.86 0.17
C VAL A 75 16.99 -8.02 0.23
N ILE A 76 18.05 -8.54 -0.40
CA ILE A 76 19.37 -7.90 -0.44
C ILE A 76 19.48 -7.12 -1.75
N CYS A 77 19.86 -5.85 -1.67
CA CYS A 77 20.07 -4.94 -2.78
C CYS A 77 21.44 -4.24 -2.61
N GLY A 78 22.22 -4.05 -3.68
CA GLY A 78 23.58 -3.51 -3.60
C GLY A 78 24.62 -4.36 -2.83
N GLY A 79 25.91 -4.08 -3.02
CA GLY A 79 27.06 -4.66 -2.27
C GLY A 79 27.53 -6.10 -2.52
N ASP A 80 26.90 -6.93 -3.35
CA ASP A 80 27.41 -8.23 -3.81
C ASP A 80 27.66 -8.32 -5.34
N PRO A 81 28.93 -8.31 -5.82
CA PRO A 81 29.28 -8.47 -7.24
C PRO A 81 28.83 -9.79 -7.89
N ARG A 82 28.44 -10.81 -7.10
CA ARG A 82 28.08 -12.14 -7.60
C ARG A 82 26.57 -12.35 -7.75
N ARG A 83 25.73 -11.41 -7.28
CA ARG A 83 24.27 -11.58 -7.30
C ARG A 83 23.62 -10.76 -8.40
N ARG A 84 22.59 -11.35 -9.02
CA ARG A 84 21.64 -10.58 -9.83
C ARG A 84 20.84 -9.66 -8.92
N TRP A 85 20.95 -8.36 -9.16
CA TRP A 85 20.30 -7.29 -8.40
C TRP A 85 18.83 -7.11 -8.75
N ARG A 86 18.40 -7.74 -9.84
CA ARG A 86 16.99 -7.79 -10.19
C ARG A 86 16.19 -8.46 -9.08
N LYS A 87 15.51 -7.64 -8.26
CA LYS A 87 14.67 -8.08 -7.16
C LYS A 87 13.22 -7.73 -7.43
N ASN A 88 12.36 -8.50 -6.81
CA ASN A 88 10.93 -8.36 -6.91
C ASN A 88 10.38 -8.25 -5.51
N ILE A 89 9.94 -7.05 -5.12
CA ILE A 89 9.48 -6.74 -3.77
C ILE A 89 7.96 -6.73 -3.81
N LYS A 90 7.30 -7.55 -2.98
CA LYS A 90 5.85 -7.74 -3.04
C LYS A 90 5.14 -6.83 -2.05
N SER A 91 4.08 -6.15 -2.49
CA SER A 91 3.16 -5.50 -1.56
C SER A 91 2.43 -6.54 -0.72
N GLN A 92 1.95 -6.11 0.45
CA GLN A 92 0.93 -6.85 1.18
C GLN A 92 -0.32 -7.08 0.29
N LYS A 93 -1.11 -8.11 0.62
CA LYS A 93 -2.41 -8.32 -0.02
C LYS A 93 -3.33 -7.16 0.33
N PHE A 94 -4.07 -6.66 -0.65
CA PHE A 94 -5.09 -5.64 -0.43
C PHE A 94 -6.31 -6.26 0.26
N ALA A 95 -6.97 -5.49 1.12
CA ALA A 95 -8.18 -5.94 1.82
C ALA A 95 -9.31 -6.28 0.83
N LYS A 96 -9.48 -5.44 -0.20
CA LYS A 96 -10.34 -5.69 -1.36
C LYS A 96 -9.62 -5.41 -2.66
N ARG A 97 -9.98 -6.17 -3.70
CA ARG A 97 -9.48 -5.91 -5.06
C ARG A 97 -10.09 -4.63 -5.64
N GLY A 98 -9.36 -4.00 -6.55
CA GLY A 98 -9.88 -2.91 -7.39
C GLY A 98 -8.78 -1.94 -7.84
N PRO A 99 -9.11 -0.67 -8.13
CA PRO A 99 -8.20 0.24 -8.82
C PRO A 99 -7.06 0.69 -7.91
N VAL A 100 -5.85 0.69 -8.47
CA VAL A 100 -4.65 1.25 -7.82
C VAL A 100 -3.68 1.80 -8.87
N ASP A 101 -2.98 2.88 -8.54
CA ASP A 101 -1.87 3.40 -9.32
C ASP A 101 -0.54 2.96 -8.69
N CYS A 102 0.39 2.47 -9.51
CA CYS A 102 1.70 2.02 -9.10
C CYS A 102 2.74 2.49 -10.11
N LEU A 103 3.60 3.42 -9.70
CA LEU A 103 4.62 4.04 -10.58
C LEU A 103 4.02 4.58 -11.90
N GLY A 104 2.83 5.20 -11.84
CA GLY A 104 2.13 5.74 -13.02
C GLY A 104 1.42 4.69 -13.87
N GLN A 105 1.43 3.41 -13.45
CA GLN A 105 0.62 2.36 -14.07
C GLN A 105 -0.68 2.18 -13.31
N ASN A 106 -1.80 2.31 -14.01
CA ASN A 106 -3.12 2.06 -13.46
C ASN A 106 -3.51 0.59 -13.60
N PHE A 107 -3.85 -0.05 -12.48
CA PHE A 107 -4.43 -1.39 -12.47
C PHE A 107 -5.87 -1.34 -11.98
N ALA A 108 -6.84 -1.53 -12.87
CA ALA A 108 -8.27 -1.44 -12.55
C ALA A 108 -8.77 -2.45 -11.49
N ASN A 109 -8.14 -3.63 -11.42
CA ASN A 109 -8.56 -4.69 -10.51
C ASN A 109 -7.36 -5.50 -9.99
N ALA A 110 -6.58 -4.90 -9.10
CA ALA A 110 -5.44 -5.56 -8.45
C ALA A 110 -5.82 -6.07 -7.06
N GLY A 111 -5.33 -7.26 -6.68
CA GLY A 111 -5.36 -7.76 -5.30
C GLY A 111 -4.01 -7.63 -4.57
N SER A 112 -2.93 -7.43 -5.32
CA SER A 112 -1.61 -7.04 -4.84
C SER A 112 -0.78 -6.54 -6.02
N VAL A 113 0.33 -5.86 -5.72
CA VAL A 113 1.34 -5.52 -6.72
C VAL A 113 2.70 -5.98 -6.22
N TRP A 114 3.67 -5.99 -7.12
CA TRP A 114 5.07 -6.17 -6.77
C TRP A 114 5.88 -5.24 -7.67
N VAL A 115 6.88 -4.61 -7.07
CA VAL A 115 7.78 -3.70 -7.77
C VAL A 115 9.03 -4.50 -8.11
N ARG A 116 9.32 -4.57 -9.40
CA ARG A 116 10.56 -5.13 -9.92
C ARG A 116 11.58 -4.01 -9.99
N VAL A 117 12.66 -4.15 -9.24
CA VAL A 117 13.85 -3.31 -9.36
C VAL A 117 14.81 -4.04 -10.28
N GLU A 118 15.22 -3.41 -11.37
CA GLU A 118 16.20 -3.94 -12.32
C GLU A 118 17.63 -3.61 -11.86
N ASP A 119 18.61 -4.21 -12.54
CA ASP A 119 20.03 -4.03 -12.22
C ASP A 119 20.50 -2.57 -12.45
N ASP A 120 19.84 -1.82 -13.34
CA ASP A 120 20.08 -0.41 -13.64
C ASP A 120 19.31 0.56 -12.71
N GLY A 121 18.67 0.05 -11.66
CA GLY A 121 17.84 0.83 -10.74
C GLY A 121 16.46 1.21 -11.30
N ARG A 122 16.11 0.83 -12.54
CA ARG A 122 14.76 1.05 -13.06
C ARG A 122 13.75 0.23 -12.28
N MET A 123 12.60 0.84 -11.98
CA MET A 123 11.51 0.18 -11.29
C MET A 123 10.33 -0.04 -12.24
N ARG A 124 9.74 -1.23 -12.16
CA ARG A 124 8.52 -1.59 -12.91
C ARG A 124 7.48 -2.18 -11.98
N CYS A 125 6.26 -1.68 -12.03
CA CYS A 125 5.15 -2.30 -11.34
C CYS A 125 4.58 -3.45 -12.17
N ILE A 126 4.12 -4.48 -11.49
CA ILE A 126 3.44 -5.59 -12.12
C ILE A 126 2.23 -5.95 -11.26
N ARG A 127 1.07 -6.16 -11.90
CA ARG A 127 -0.14 -6.63 -11.21
C ARG A 127 0.02 -8.11 -10.83
N ARG A 128 -0.34 -8.46 -9.59
CA ARG A 128 -0.45 -9.85 -9.15
C ARG A 128 -1.87 -10.12 -8.66
N ASN A 129 -2.56 -11.05 -9.33
CA ASN A 129 -3.92 -11.45 -8.98
C ASN A 129 -3.93 -12.31 -7.71
#